data_AF-A6QD24-F1
#
_entry.id   AF-A6QD24-F1
#
_cell.length_a   1.000
_cell.length_b   1.000
_cell.length_c   1.000
_cell.angle_alpha   90.00
_cell.angle_beta   90.00
_cell.angle_gamma   90.00
#
_symmetry.space_group_name_H-M   'P 1'
#
loop_
_entity.id
_entity.type
_entity.pdbx_description
1 polymer ?
#
loop_
_entity_poly.entity_id
_entity_poly.type
_entity_poly.pdbx_seq_one_letter_code
_entity_poly.pdbx_strand_id
1 'polypeptide(L)'
;MKQSISKLLDISERSYYTWKKENRPIIEFLEKYFTESDLEEFLQTNSISRLESDNTDMEYMLIEYARFNLKLKLDLILLKPLWIDISKKFPKKIFLDVISEIRNSPKIDIEKYKSKEYLLEKFETHKPVLGGWNKKNKELVIRLIKENLSNLDCYVLIKYPEEILPESGDK
;
A
#
# COMPACT_ATOMS: atom_id res chain seq x y z
N MET A 1 35.62 -5.63 -10.45
CA MET A 1 35.35 -4.63 -9.40
C MET A 1 36.44 -3.57 -9.34
N LYS A 2 37.72 -3.97 -9.21
CA LYS A 2 38.87 -3.06 -9.08
C LYS A 2 38.92 -1.97 -10.16
N GLN A 3 38.62 -2.30 -11.41
CA GLN A 3 38.72 -1.38 -12.55
C GLN A 3 37.63 -0.31 -12.48
N SER A 4 36.41 -0.73 -12.19
CA SER A 4 35.26 0.17 -12.00
C SER A 4 35.47 1.10 -10.81
N ILE A 5 35.96 0.60 -9.67
CA ILE A 5 36.31 1.44 -8.52
C ILE A 5 37.45 2.41 -8.85
N SER A 6 38.50 1.94 -9.54
CA SER A 6 39.64 2.77 -9.91
C SER A 6 39.22 3.92 -10.83
N LYS A 7 38.35 3.66 -11.81
CA LYS A 7 37.76 4.68 -12.69
C LYS A 7 36.85 5.64 -11.91
N LEU A 8 35.99 5.12 -11.05
CA LEU A 8 35.03 5.92 -10.27
C LEU A 8 35.73 6.91 -9.34
N LEU A 9 36.82 6.49 -8.71
CA LEU A 9 37.59 7.31 -7.78
C LEU A 9 38.72 8.10 -8.45
N ASP A 10 38.90 7.96 -9.76
CA ASP A 10 40.02 8.52 -10.54
C ASP A 10 41.40 8.19 -9.93
N ILE A 11 41.63 6.90 -9.65
CA ILE A 11 42.88 6.38 -9.09
C ILE A 11 43.46 5.26 -9.96
N SER A 12 44.75 4.99 -9.82
CA SER A 12 45.37 3.83 -10.46
C SER A 12 44.95 2.51 -9.79
N GLU A 13 44.99 1.39 -10.53
CA GLU A 13 44.76 0.06 -9.94
C GLU A 13 45.72 -0.21 -8.76
N ARG A 14 46.97 0.27 -8.85
CA ARG A 14 47.94 0.17 -7.76
C ARG A 14 47.45 0.89 -6.51
N SER A 15 46.93 2.11 -6.66
CA SER A 15 46.36 2.89 -5.55
C SER A 15 45.18 2.16 -4.92
N TYR A 16 44.31 1.54 -5.72
CA TYR A 16 43.21 0.71 -5.22
C TYR A 16 43.72 -0.43 -4.31
N TYR A 17 44.75 -1.18 -4.72
CA TYR A 17 45.31 -2.25 -3.90
C TYR A 17 45.94 -1.74 -2.60
N THR A 18 46.65 -0.60 -2.66
CA THR A 18 47.18 0.05 -1.46
C THR A 18 46.06 0.44 -0.51
N TRP A 19 45.01 1.10 -1.00
CA TRP A 19 43.88 1.54 -0.19
C TRP A 19 43.09 0.37 0.39
N LYS A 20 42.96 -0.72 -0.37
CA LYS A 20 42.37 -1.97 0.11
C LYS A 20 43.19 -2.57 1.24
N LYS A 21 44.52 -2.63 1.11
CA LYS A 21 45.42 -3.13 2.17
C LYS A 21 45.41 -2.25 3.42
N GLU A 22 45.25 -0.94 3.25
CA GLU A 22 45.06 0.04 4.32
C GLU A 22 43.67 -0.02 4.97
N ASN A 23 42.76 -0.88 4.48
CA ASN A 23 41.36 -0.96 4.91
C ASN A 23 40.65 0.39 4.85
N ARG A 24 40.85 1.16 3.78
CA ARG A 24 40.16 2.44 3.64
C ARG A 24 38.64 2.22 3.55
N PRO A 25 37.83 2.93 4.35
CA PRO A 25 36.39 2.71 4.42
C PRO A 25 35.68 2.83 3.06
N ILE A 26 36.16 3.68 2.16
CA ILE A 26 35.55 3.86 0.84
C ILE A 26 35.64 2.59 -0.03
N ILE A 27 36.74 1.83 0.08
CA ILE A 27 36.90 0.59 -0.68
C ILE A 27 35.96 -0.47 -0.12
N GLU A 28 35.92 -0.62 1.20
CA GLU A 28 35.01 -1.55 1.87
C GLU A 28 33.54 -1.23 1.57
N PHE A 29 33.16 0.05 1.63
CA PHE A 29 31.82 0.51 1.30
C PHE A 29 31.42 0.13 -0.13
N LEU A 30 32.27 0.43 -1.12
CA LEU A 30 31.99 0.13 -2.52
C LEU A 30 31.89 -1.38 -2.78
N GLU A 31 32.79 -2.18 -2.20
CA GLU A 31 32.76 -3.64 -2.37
C GLU A 31 31.60 -4.34 -1.64
N LYS A 32 31.11 -3.75 -0.55
CA LYS A 32 30.04 -4.32 0.28
C LYS A 32 28.65 -4.07 -0.30
N TYR A 33 28.39 -2.87 -0.83
CA TYR A 33 27.03 -2.44 -1.19
C TYR A 33 26.77 -2.41 -2.69
N PHE A 34 27.81 -2.49 -3.51
CA PHE A 34 27.70 -2.43 -4.96
C PHE A 34 28.32 -3.68 -5.58
N THR A 35 27.73 -4.11 -6.68
CA THR A 35 28.31 -5.10 -7.58
C THR A 35 29.16 -4.41 -8.63
N GLU A 36 30.02 -5.16 -9.32
CA GLU A 36 30.78 -4.60 -10.45
C GLU A 36 29.86 -4.04 -11.54
N SER A 37 28.75 -4.73 -11.82
CA SER A 37 27.73 -4.27 -12.77
C SER A 37 27.11 -2.93 -12.34
N ASP A 38 26.85 -2.71 -11.05
CA ASP A 38 26.30 -1.43 -10.57
C ASP A 38 27.27 -0.28 -10.82
N LEU A 39 28.57 -0.51 -10.57
CA LEU A 39 29.58 0.53 -10.78
C LEU A 39 29.82 0.80 -12.26
N GLU A 40 29.77 -0.23 -13.11
CA GLU A 40 29.86 -0.08 -14.56
C GLU A 40 28.66 0.66 -15.13
N GLU A 41 27.45 0.36 -14.66
CA GLU A 41 26.24 1.08 -15.02
C GLU A 41 26.36 2.56 -14.64
N PHE A 42 26.70 2.85 -13.38
CA PHE A 42 26.84 4.23 -12.91
C PHE A 42 27.88 5.02 -13.72
N LEU A 43 29.02 4.40 -14.07
CA LEU A 43 30.04 5.04 -14.90
C LEU A 43 29.55 5.36 -16.32
N GLN A 44 28.53 4.66 -16.83
CA GLN A 44 27.97 4.85 -18.17
C GLN A 44 26.76 5.80 -18.16
N THR A 45 25.89 5.69 -17.16
CA THR A 45 24.57 6.34 -17.13
C THR A 45 24.45 7.43 -16.07
N ASN A 46 25.40 7.53 -15.13
CA ASN A 46 25.29 8.30 -13.88
C ASN A 46 24.12 7.86 -12.97
N SER A 47 23.60 6.65 -13.14
CA SER A 47 22.54 6.08 -12.33
C SER A 47 22.72 4.58 -12.13
N ILE A 48 22.04 4.00 -11.14
CA ILE A 48 22.04 2.55 -10.91
C ILE A 48 20.60 2.07 -10.91
N SER A 49 20.15 1.38 -11.94
CA SER A 49 18.73 1.06 -12.18
C SER A 49 18.05 0.40 -10.99
N ARG A 50 18.75 -0.50 -10.26
CA ARG A 50 18.19 -1.16 -9.07
C ARG A 50 18.03 -0.24 -7.85
N LEU A 51 18.71 0.90 -7.85
CA LEU A 51 18.59 1.95 -6.83
C LEU A 51 17.65 3.07 -7.30
N GLU A 52 17.51 3.24 -8.62
CA GLU A 52 16.53 4.13 -9.25
C GLU A 52 15.14 3.51 -9.37
N SER A 53 14.95 2.23 -9.04
CA SER A 53 13.62 1.62 -9.14
C SER A 53 12.68 2.38 -8.22
N ASP A 54 11.81 3.20 -8.82
CA ASP A 54 10.66 3.76 -8.14
C ASP A 54 10.01 2.61 -7.36
N ASN A 55 9.62 2.89 -6.12
CA ASN A 55 9.01 1.93 -5.20
C ASN A 55 7.81 1.16 -5.79
N THR A 56 7.41 1.41 -7.03
CA THR A 56 6.42 0.72 -7.86
C THR A 56 6.34 -0.79 -7.64
N ASP A 57 7.45 -1.54 -7.64
CA ASP A 57 7.38 -3.01 -7.45
C ASP A 57 7.02 -3.38 -6.00
N MET A 58 7.60 -2.67 -5.03
CA MET A 58 7.27 -2.85 -3.61
C MET A 58 5.86 -2.37 -3.30
N GLU A 59 5.45 -1.26 -3.91
CA GLU A 59 4.14 -0.64 -3.82
C GLU A 59 3.06 -1.54 -4.42
N TYR A 60 3.33 -2.15 -5.57
CA TYR A 60 2.49 -3.16 -6.18
C TYR A 60 2.35 -4.38 -5.25
N MET A 61 3.45 -4.93 -4.75
CA MET A 61 3.42 -6.04 -3.79
C MET A 61 2.65 -5.71 -2.51
N LEU A 62 2.82 -4.49 -1.98
CA LEU A 62 2.08 -4.01 -0.79
C LEU A 62 0.58 -3.86 -1.07
N ILE A 63 0.21 -3.38 -2.26
CA ILE A 63 -1.19 -3.28 -2.69
C ILE A 63 -1.80 -4.67 -2.83
N GLU A 64 -1.12 -5.61 -3.49
CA GLU A 64 -1.58 -7.00 -3.64
C GLU A 64 -1.72 -7.72 -2.28
N TYR A 65 -0.75 -7.56 -1.39
CA TYR A 65 -0.84 -8.08 -0.03
C TYR A 65 -2.02 -7.47 0.73
N ALA A 66 -2.22 -6.16 0.63
CA ALA A 66 -3.33 -5.47 1.27
C ALA A 66 -4.69 -5.92 0.69
N ARG A 67 -4.81 -6.10 -0.64
CA ARG A 67 -6.00 -6.64 -1.31
C ARG A 67 -6.40 -7.99 -0.72
N PHE A 68 -5.46 -8.94 -0.65
CA PHE A 68 -5.71 -10.28 -0.12
C PHE A 68 -6.16 -10.25 1.36
N ASN A 69 -5.44 -9.52 2.21
CA ASN A 69 -5.74 -9.47 3.64
C ASN A 69 -7.01 -8.67 3.95
N LEU A 70 -7.31 -7.64 3.16
CA LEU A 70 -8.49 -6.82 3.35
C LEU A 70 -9.76 -7.64 3.16
N LYS A 71 -9.82 -8.52 2.15
CA LYS A 71 -10.97 -9.41 1.94
C LYS A 71 -11.25 -10.26 3.19
N LEU A 72 -10.22 -10.89 3.74
CA LEU A 72 -10.31 -11.67 4.98
C LEU A 72 -10.74 -10.80 6.18
N LYS A 73 -10.17 -9.60 6.33
CA LYS A 73 -10.55 -8.66 7.39
C LYS A 73 -12.03 -8.27 7.28
N LEU A 74 -12.50 -7.93 6.09
CA LEU A 74 -13.89 -7.53 5.87
C LEU A 74 -14.86 -8.68 6.12
N ASP A 75 -14.51 -9.90 5.71
CA ASP A 75 -15.30 -11.09 6.03
C ASP A 75 -15.38 -11.31 7.55
N LEU A 76 -14.25 -11.19 8.25
CA LEU A 76 -14.22 -11.30 9.72
C LEU A 76 -14.97 -10.15 10.40
N ILE A 77 -14.91 -8.93 9.89
CA ILE A 77 -15.53 -7.74 10.51
C ILE A 77 -17.04 -7.72 10.28
N LEU A 78 -17.49 -7.98 9.05
CA LEU A 78 -18.89 -7.84 8.64
C LEU A 78 -19.73 -9.10 8.91
N LEU A 79 -19.11 -10.28 9.01
CA LEU A 79 -19.79 -11.57 9.14
C LEU A 79 -19.55 -12.28 10.49
N LYS A 80 -18.75 -11.71 11.43
CA LYS A 80 -18.35 -12.43 12.66
C LYS A 80 -19.55 -12.88 13.52
N PRO A 81 -19.56 -14.14 13.97
CA PRO A 81 -20.64 -14.68 14.77
C PRO A 81 -20.48 -14.30 16.24
N LEU A 82 -21.00 -13.13 16.62
CA LEU A 82 -21.55 -12.87 17.96
C LEU A 82 -22.92 -12.20 17.84
N TRP A 83 -23.61 -12.49 16.73
CA TRP A 83 -24.73 -11.73 16.18
C TRP A 83 -25.92 -12.63 15.82
N ILE A 84 -26.64 -13.14 16.83
CA ILE A 84 -27.91 -13.88 16.68
C ILE A 84 -29.06 -12.87 16.37
N ASP A 85 -28.88 -12.04 15.33
CA ASP A 85 -29.65 -10.78 15.14
C ASP A 85 -29.87 -10.41 13.66
N ILE A 86 -31.15 -10.38 13.25
CA ILE A 86 -31.58 -9.99 11.89
C ILE A 86 -31.23 -8.53 11.55
N SER A 87 -31.15 -7.64 12.56
CA SER A 87 -30.78 -6.23 12.37
C SER A 87 -29.36 -6.05 11.83
N LYS A 88 -28.54 -7.11 11.80
CA LYS A 88 -27.19 -7.06 11.24
C LYS A 88 -27.07 -7.40 9.75
N LYS A 89 -28.20 -7.48 9.03
CA LYS A 89 -28.21 -7.20 7.56
C LYS A 89 -27.87 -5.74 7.25
N PHE A 90 -28.13 -4.81 8.18
CA PHE A 90 -28.03 -3.38 7.92
C PHE A 90 -26.59 -2.81 7.92
N PRO A 91 -25.64 -3.22 8.79
CA PRO A 91 -24.26 -2.75 8.73
C PRO A 91 -23.54 -3.12 7.43
N LYS A 92 -23.71 -4.36 6.95
CA LYS A 92 -23.19 -4.79 5.65
C LYS A 92 -23.79 -3.95 4.52
N LYS A 93 -25.11 -3.73 4.53
CA LYS A 93 -25.78 -2.91 3.52
C LYS A 93 -25.27 -1.46 3.53
N ILE A 94 -25.16 -0.83 4.70
CA ILE A 94 -24.60 0.53 4.85
C ILE A 94 -23.19 0.61 4.27
N PHE A 95 -22.37 -0.38 4.60
CA PHE A 95 -21.01 -0.48 4.08
C PHE A 95 -21.01 -0.57 2.55
N LEU A 96 -21.77 -1.51 1.97
CA LEU A 96 -21.86 -1.68 0.52
C LEU A 96 -22.42 -0.45 -0.19
N ASP A 97 -23.42 0.22 0.38
CA ASP A 97 -24.04 1.42 -0.20
C ASP A 97 -23.01 2.56 -0.31
N VAL A 98 -22.25 2.85 0.76
CA VAL A 98 -21.20 3.88 0.75
C VAL A 98 -20.06 3.53 -0.20
N ILE A 99 -19.60 2.27 -0.22
CA ILE A 99 -18.54 1.87 -1.14
C ILE A 99 -19.03 1.93 -2.60
N SER A 100 -20.30 1.61 -2.86
CA SER A 100 -20.88 1.74 -4.20
C SER A 100 -20.95 3.19 -4.67
N GLU A 101 -21.24 4.14 -3.77
CA GLU A 101 -21.17 5.58 -4.09
C GLU A 101 -19.74 6.02 -4.46
N ILE A 102 -18.74 5.54 -3.70
CA ILE A 102 -17.33 5.83 -3.99
C ILE A 102 -16.95 5.23 -5.36
N ARG A 103 -17.36 3.99 -5.63
CA ARG A 103 -17.14 3.31 -6.92
C ARG A 103 -17.73 4.08 -8.10
N ASN A 104 -18.93 4.62 -7.94
CA ASN A 104 -19.65 5.34 -8.99
C ASN A 104 -19.25 6.82 -9.11
N SER A 105 -18.38 7.31 -8.23
CA SER A 105 -17.83 8.67 -8.30
C SER A 105 -16.68 8.76 -9.31
N PRO A 106 -16.37 9.95 -9.86
CA PRO A 106 -15.18 10.14 -10.68
C PRO A 106 -13.93 9.62 -9.99
N LYS A 107 -12.98 9.03 -10.73
CA LYS A 107 -11.73 8.50 -10.16
C LYS A 107 -11.07 9.56 -9.29
N ILE A 108 -10.97 9.24 -8.00
CA ILE A 108 -10.43 10.14 -6.99
C ILE A 108 -8.93 9.90 -6.90
N ASP A 109 -8.15 10.96 -7.03
CA ASP A 109 -6.74 10.90 -6.67
C ASP A 109 -6.60 11.20 -5.17
N ILE A 110 -6.31 10.16 -4.39
CA ILE A 110 -6.20 10.24 -2.94
C ILE A 110 -4.90 9.59 -2.50
N GLU A 111 -4.18 10.29 -1.63
CA GLU A 111 -2.95 9.78 -1.04
C GLU A 111 -3.26 8.70 0.01
N LYS A 112 -2.43 7.64 0.05
CA LYS A 112 -2.62 6.50 0.96
C LYS A 112 -2.85 6.91 2.42
N TYR A 113 -2.07 7.86 2.93
CA TYR A 113 -2.12 8.27 4.34
C TYR A 113 -3.40 9.04 4.72
N LYS A 114 -4.14 9.58 3.74
CA LYS A 114 -5.44 10.27 3.93
C LYS A 114 -6.64 9.36 3.72
N SER A 115 -6.43 8.15 3.24
CA SER A 115 -7.50 7.29 2.74
C SER A 115 -8.49 6.85 3.82
N LYS A 116 -8.04 6.63 5.06
CA LYS A 116 -8.94 6.27 6.17
C LYS A 116 -9.83 7.44 6.60
N GLU A 117 -9.26 8.63 6.70
CA GLU A 117 -10.00 9.84 7.06
C GLU A 117 -11.10 10.13 6.04
N TYR A 118 -10.74 10.10 4.75
CA TYR A 118 -11.69 10.26 3.66
C TYR A 118 -12.83 9.22 3.71
N LEU A 119 -12.50 7.94 3.93
CA LEU A 119 -13.51 6.90 4.01
C LEU A 119 -14.48 7.14 5.17
N LEU A 120 -13.96 7.52 6.34
CA LEU A 120 -14.76 7.81 7.52
C LEU A 120 -15.68 9.02 7.29
N GLU A 121 -15.18 10.08 6.65
CA GLU A 121 -15.98 11.25 6.26
C GLU A 121 -17.15 10.85 5.35
N LYS A 122 -16.93 9.93 4.38
CA LYS A 122 -18.01 9.40 3.54
C LYS A 122 -19.06 8.66 4.36
N PHE A 123 -18.65 7.81 5.29
CA PHE A 123 -19.61 7.16 6.19
C PHE A 123 -20.37 8.18 7.06
N GLU A 124 -19.70 9.24 7.54
CA GLU A 124 -20.29 10.29 8.38
C GLU A 124 -21.25 11.21 7.63
N THR A 125 -21.00 11.52 6.36
CA THR A 125 -21.82 12.42 5.54
C THR A 125 -22.91 11.71 4.75
N HIS A 126 -22.79 10.40 4.52
CA HIS A 126 -23.77 9.63 3.77
C HIS A 126 -25.16 9.69 4.42
N LYS A 127 -26.17 9.96 3.59
CA LYS A 127 -27.59 10.02 3.97
C LYS A 127 -28.29 8.76 3.46
N PRO A 128 -28.92 7.97 4.36
CA PRO A 128 -29.65 6.77 3.97
C PRO A 128 -30.69 7.01 2.89
N VAL A 129 -30.74 6.11 1.89
CA VAL A 129 -31.82 6.09 0.89
C VAL A 129 -33.15 5.59 1.49
N LEU A 130 -33.12 4.84 2.60
CA LEU A 130 -34.31 4.24 3.22
C LEU A 130 -34.28 4.28 4.77
N GLY A 131 -35.47 4.40 5.37
CA GLY A 131 -35.73 4.51 6.82
C GLY A 131 -35.37 3.32 7.72
N GLY A 132 -34.45 2.43 7.29
CA GLY A 132 -33.91 1.33 8.10
C GLY A 132 -32.53 1.60 8.69
N TRP A 133 -31.92 2.74 8.36
CA TRP A 133 -30.61 3.12 8.89
C TRP A 133 -30.78 3.81 10.24
N ASN A 134 -30.63 3.06 11.32
CA ASN A 134 -30.50 3.70 12.63
C ASN A 134 -29.06 4.21 12.82
N LYS A 135 -28.93 5.33 13.54
CA LYS A 135 -27.64 5.96 13.89
C LYS A 135 -26.61 4.94 14.44
N LYS A 136 -27.09 3.96 15.21
CA LYS A 136 -26.27 2.93 15.86
C LYS A 136 -25.54 2.04 14.87
N ASN A 137 -26.17 1.64 13.76
CA ASN A 137 -25.55 0.80 12.74
C ASN A 137 -24.43 1.54 12.01
N LYS A 138 -24.64 2.83 11.70
CA LYS A 138 -23.61 3.69 11.12
C LYS A 138 -22.42 3.88 12.07
N GLU A 139 -22.68 4.18 13.35
CA GLU A 139 -21.65 4.28 14.38
C GLU A 139 -20.85 2.97 14.53
N LEU A 140 -21.52 1.82 14.41
CA LEU A 140 -20.86 0.52 14.43
C LEU A 140 -19.91 0.33 13.24
N VAL A 141 -20.35 0.61 12.01
CA VAL A 141 -19.50 0.50 10.80
C VAL A 141 -18.29 1.43 10.91
N ILE A 142 -18.51 2.68 11.31
CA ILE A 142 -17.43 3.66 11.55
C ILE A 142 -16.41 3.15 12.57
N ARG A 143 -16.89 2.59 13.69
CA ARG A 143 -16.02 2.01 14.71
C ARG A 143 -15.20 0.84 14.18
N LEU A 144 -15.84 -0.08 13.45
CA LEU A 144 -15.17 -1.23 12.86
C LEU A 144 -14.06 -0.81 11.88
N ILE A 145 -14.30 0.20 11.05
CA ILE A 145 -13.28 0.78 10.16
C ILE A 145 -12.14 1.42 10.98
N LYS A 146 -12.47 2.20 12.02
CA LYS A 146 -11.49 2.85 12.89
C LYS A 146 -10.58 1.85 13.59
N GLU A 147 -11.12 0.75 14.09
CA GLU A 147 -10.39 -0.22 14.90
C GLU A 147 -9.63 -1.25 14.06
N ASN A 148 -10.11 -1.59 12.85
CA ASN A 148 -9.62 -2.77 12.13
C ASN A 148 -8.98 -2.48 10.77
N LEU A 149 -9.22 -1.31 10.16
CA LEU A 149 -8.65 -0.97 8.85
C LEU A 149 -7.54 0.07 9.00
N SER A 150 -6.41 -0.19 8.35
CA SER A 150 -5.30 0.77 8.19
C SER A 150 -5.59 1.78 7.08
N ASN A 151 -4.71 2.78 6.94
CA ASN A 151 -4.72 3.70 5.80
C ASN A 151 -4.59 2.96 4.46
N LEU A 152 -3.70 1.95 4.39
CA LEU A 152 -3.51 1.16 3.18
C LEU A 152 -4.74 0.29 2.85
N ASP A 153 -5.36 -0.31 3.87
CA ASP A 153 -6.61 -1.06 3.69
C ASP A 153 -7.70 -0.15 3.09
N CYS A 154 -7.86 1.06 3.63
CA CYS A 154 -8.85 2.03 3.12
C CYS A 154 -8.49 2.52 1.71
N TYR A 155 -7.21 2.75 1.43
CA TYR A 155 -6.73 3.13 0.10
C TYR A 155 -7.10 2.09 -0.95
N VAL A 156 -6.81 0.82 -0.66
CA VAL A 156 -7.14 -0.30 -1.55
C VAL A 156 -8.65 -0.41 -1.74
N LEU A 157 -9.45 -0.27 -0.68
CA LEU A 157 -10.91 -0.31 -0.76
C LEU A 157 -11.49 0.80 -1.64
N ILE A 158 -10.92 2.01 -1.60
CA ILE A 158 -11.36 3.16 -2.38
C ILE A 158 -10.96 3.02 -3.85
N LYS A 159 -9.74 2.56 -4.12
CA LYS A 159 -9.17 2.51 -5.48
C LYS A 159 -9.58 1.27 -6.26
N TYR A 160 -9.86 0.16 -5.58
CA TYR A 160 -10.17 -1.14 -6.19
C TYR A 160 -11.41 -1.82 -5.56
N PRO A 161 -12.54 -1.11 -5.39
CA PRO A 161 -13.69 -1.66 -4.68
C PRO A 161 -14.25 -2.95 -5.34
N GLU A 162 -14.20 -3.05 -6.66
CA GLU A 162 -14.65 -4.21 -7.45
C GLU A 162 -13.81 -5.49 -7.26
N GLU A 163 -12.52 -5.39 -6.96
CA GLU A 163 -11.65 -6.56 -6.71
C GLU A 163 -11.74 -7.03 -5.25
N ILE A 164 -12.33 -6.22 -4.36
CA ILE A 164 -12.47 -6.50 -2.93
C ILE A 164 -13.87 -6.98 -2.56
N LEU A 165 -14.91 -6.38 -3.13
CA LEU A 165 -16.30 -6.67 -2.80
C LEU A 165 -16.99 -7.43 -3.95
N PRO A 166 -17.77 -8.48 -3.64
CA PRO A 166 -18.54 -9.16 -4.67
C PRO A 166 -19.53 -8.19 -5.31
N GLU A 167 -19.79 -8.36 -6.61
CA GLU A 167 -20.82 -7.57 -7.29
C GLU A 167 -22.15 -7.70 -6.55
N SER A 168 -22.86 -6.58 -6.41
CA SER A 168 -24.18 -6.51 -5.79
C SER A 168 -25.27 -7.16 -6.67
N GLY A 169 -24.99 -8.35 -7.19
CA GLY A 169 -25.76 -9.06 -8.22
C GLY A 169 -26.00 -10.55 -7.97
N ASP A 170 -25.38 -11.17 -6.96
CA ASP A 170 -25.73 -12.55 -6.61
C ASP A 170 -26.96 -12.58 -5.70
N LYS A 171 -28.05 -13.04 -6.32
CA LYS A 171 -29.40 -13.25 -5.79
C LYS A 171 -29.45 -14.18 -4.58
#